data_AF-A0A8T5PVC6-F1
#
_entry.id   AF-A0A8T5PVC6-F1
#
_cell.length_a   1.000
_cell.length_b   1.000
_cell.length_c   1.000
_cell.angle_alpha   90.00
_cell.angle_beta   90.00
_cell.angle_gamma   90.00
#
_symmetry.space_group_name_H-M   'P 1'
#
loop_
_entity.id
_entity.type
_entity.pdbx_description
1 polymer ?
#
loop_
_entity_poly.entity_id
_entity_poly.type
_entity_poly.pdbx_seq_one_letter_code
_entity_poly.pdbx_strand_id
1 'polypeptide(L)' 'MRKKPALNRIEKEILRILIKENRPLTINELSKLTGISWITIKKYKTILIKKGVISEI' A
#
# COMPACT_ATOMS: atom_id res chain seq x y z
N MET A 1 9.73 -17.18 -16.01
CA MET A 1 9.39 -16.24 -14.90
C MET A 1 7.90 -15.90 -14.96
N ARG A 2 7.10 -16.20 -13.92
CA ARG A 2 5.73 -15.66 -13.83
C ARG A 2 5.83 -14.16 -13.59
N LYS A 3 5.33 -13.32 -14.52
CA LYS A 3 5.29 -11.86 -14.34
C LYS A 3 4.38 -11.54 -13.15
N LYS A 4 4.90 -10.84 -12.14
CA LYS A 4 4.05 -10.32 -11.05
C LYS A 4 3.01 -9.37 -11.67
N PRO A 5 1.73 -9.44 -11.24
CA PRO A 5 0.71 -8.56 -11.78
C PRO A 5 1.11 -7.10 -11.57
N ALA A 6 0.89 -6.28 -12.60
CA ALA A 6 1.22 -4.86 -12.54
C ALA A 6 0.47 -4.17 -11.38
N LEU A 7 1.14 -3.21 -10.76
CA LEU A 7 0.55 -2.43 -9.69
C LEU A 7 -0.40 -1.37 -10.27
N ASN A 8 -1.59 -1.24 -9.68
CA ASN A 8 -2.51 -0.16 -10.05
C ASN A 8 -2.10 1.19 -9.42
N ARG A 9 -2.83 2.26 -9.76
CA ARG A 9 -2.54 3.62 -9.28
C ARG A 9 -2.53 3.73 -7.75
N ILE A 10 -3.52 3.14 -7.07
CA ILE A 10 -3.64 3.23 -5.60
C ILE A 10 -2.51 2.45 -4.93
N GLU A 11 -2.20 1.26 -5.43
CA GLU A 11 -1.08 0.45 -4.97
C GLU A 11 0.25 1.19 -5.08
N LYS A 12 0.50 1.88 -6.20
CA LYS A 12 1.68 2.72 -6.38
C LYS A 12 1.72 3.90 -5.42
N GLU A 13 0.58 4.53 -5.15
CA GLU A 13 0.50 5.66 -4.21
C GLU A 13 0.86 5.23 -2.79
N ILE A 14 0.27 4.12 -2.33
CA ILE A 14 0.56 3.53 -1.02
C ILE A 14 2.06 3.22 -0.89
N LEU A 15 2.65 2.59 -1.91
CA LEU A 15 4.08 2.28 -1.90
C LEU A 15 4.96 3.53 -1.92
N ARG A 16 4.58 4.56 -2.67
CA ARG A 16 5.33 5.83 -2.70
C ARG A 16 5.42 6.43 -1.30
N ILE A 17 4.31 6.44 -0.56
CA ILE A 17 4.30 6.96 0.82
C ILE A 17 5.10 6.07 1.76
N LEU A 18 4.97 4.73 1.66
CA LEU A 18 5.75 3.81 2.50
C LEU A 18 7.26 3.97 2.27
N ILE A 19 7.70 4.12 1.02
CA ILE A 19 9.11 4.35 0.67
C ILE A 19 9.57 5.72 1.17
N LYS A 20 8.74 6.75 0.97
CA LYS A 20 9.06 8.13 1.39
C LYS A 20 9.24 8.26 2.90
N GLU A 21 8.33 7.68 3.67
CA GLU A 21 8.37 7.75 5.13
C GLU A 21 9.38 6.78 5.74
N ASN A 22 9.79 5.74 4.99
CA ASN A 22 10.78 4.74 5.39
C ASN A 22 10.53 4.12 6.79
N ARG A 23 9.25 4.00 7.16
CA ARG A 23 8.81 3.44 8.45
C ARG A 23 7.49 2.70 8.29
N PRO A 24 7.14 1.80 9.22
CA PRO A 24 5.81 1.20 9.25
C PRO A 24 4.74 2.29 9.43
N LEU A 25 3.70 2.23 8.59
CA LEU A 25 2.55 3.13 8.67
C LEU A 25 1.26 2.36 8.94
N THR A 26 0.47 2.89 9.86
CA THR A 26 -0.89 2.42 10.10
C THR A 26 -1.80 2.80 8.93
N ILE A 27 -2.95 2.13 8.82
CA ILE A 27 -3.96 2.44 7.78
C ILE A 27 -4.46 3.88 7.95
N ASN A 28 -4.60 4.36 9.19
CA ASN A 28 -5.03 5.72 9.48
C ASN A 28 -4.03 6.75 8.98
N GLU A 29 -2.73 6.54 9.23
CA GLU A 29 -1.68 7.43 8.72
C GLU A 29 -1.61 7.41 7.21
N LEU A 30 -1.64 6.23 6.59
CA LEU A 30 -1.68 6.10 5.13
C LEU A 30 -2.88 6.84 4.53
N SER A 31 -4.06 6.73 5.14
CA SER A 31 -5.26 7.44 4.70
C SER A 31 -5.08 8.95 4.78
N LYS A 32 -4.53 9.47 5.88
CA LYS A 32 -4.24 10.90 6.04
C LYS A 32 -3.19 11.41 5.05
N LEU A 33 -2.10 10.66 4.84
CA LEU A 33 -1.00 11.06 3.97
C LEU A 33 -1.34 10.99 2.48
N THR A 34 -2.17 10.01 2.09
CA THR A 34 -2.56 9.82 0.68
C THR A 34 -3.83 10.59 0.30
N GLY A 35 -4.62 11.04 1.29
CA GLY A 35 -5.97 11.59 1.07
C GLY A 35 -7.00 10.54 0.61
N ILE A 36 -6.63 9.25 0.62
CA ILE A 36 -7.50 8.14 0.19
C ILE A 36 -8.28 7.64 1.38
N SER A 37 -9.53 7.22 1.15
CA SER A 37 -10.40 6.71 2.23
C SER A 37 -9.75 5.52 2.97
N TRP A 38 -9.97 5.46 4.27
CA TRP A 38 -9.45 4.39 5.13
C TRP A 38 -9.83 2.99 4.63
N ILE A 39 -11.09 2.82 4.19
CA ILE A 39 -11.61 1.54 3.67
C ILE A 39 -10.86 1.13 2.41
N THR A 40 -10.60 2.09 1.52
CA THR A 40 -9.81 1.86 0.30
C THR A 40 -8.38 1.48 0.64
N ILE A 41 -7.70 2.19 1.54
CA ILE A 41 -6.34 1.84 1.98
C ILE A 41 -6.30 0.44 2.58
N LYS A 42 -7.24 0.10 3.48
CA LYS A 42 -7.33 -1.24 4.08
C LYS A 42 -7.40 -2.32 3.00
N LYS A 43 -8.31 -2.16 2.03
CA LYS A 43 -8.48 -3.09 0.91
C LYS A 43 -7.19 -3.27 0.12
N TYR A 44 -6.54 -2.17 -0.29
CA TYR A 44 -5.35 -2.25 -1.14
C TYR A 44 -4.09 -2.66 -0.38
N LYS A 45 -3.97 -2.35 0.91
CA LYS A 45 -2.90 -2.87 1.77
C LYS A 45 -2.96 -4.40 1.83
N THR A 46 -4.14 -4.98 2.06
CA THR A 46 -4.32 -6.44 2.03
C THR A 46 -3.96 -7.04 0.68
N ILE A 47 -4.30 -6.37 -0.43
CA ILE A 47 -3.92 -6.83 -1.78
C ILE A 47 -2.40 -6.81 -1.96
N LEU A 48 -1.70 -5.76 -1.51
CA LEU A 48 -0.25 -5.67 -1.58
C LEU A 48 0.46 -6.74 -0.76
N ILE A 49 -0.07 -7.08 0.42
CA ILE A 49 0.42 -8.20 1.25
C ILE A 49 0.23 -9.53 0.51
N LYS A 50 -0.98 -9.79 -0.03
CA LYS A 50 -1.26 -11.00 -0.81
C LYS A 50 -0.39 -11.13 -2.06
N LYS A 51 0.03 -10.01 -2.66
CA LYS A 51 0.96 -9.98 -3.80
C LYS A 51 2.44 -10.16 -3.37
N GLY A 52 2.75 -10.18 -2.08
CA GLY A 52 4.10 -10.26 -1.55
C GLY A 52 4.95 -9.03 -1.92
N VAL A 53 4.32 -7.85 -1.96
CA VAL A 53 5.00 -6.58 -2.26
C VAL A 53 5.40 -5.86 -0.98
N ILE A 54 4.57 -5.96 0.05
CA ILE A 54 4.85 -5.45 1.40
C ILE A 54 4.59 -6.57 2.40
N SER A 55 5.33 -6.57 3.51
CA SER A 55 5.09 -7.50 4.62
C SER A 55 4.07 -6.93 5.59
N GLU A 56 3.35 -7.82 6.29
CA GLU A 56 2.58 -7.43 7.46
C GLU A 56 3.58 -7.09 8.58
N ILE A 57 3.53 -5.86 9.08
CA ILE A 57 4.32 -5.36 10.21
C ILE A 57 3.33 -5.14 11.35
#